data_AF-A0A353NN42-F1
#
_entry.id   AF-A0A353NN42-F1
#
_cell.length_a   1.000
_cell.length_b   1.000
_cell.length_c   1.000
_cell.angle_alpha   90.00
_cell.angle_beta   90.00
_cell.angle_gamma   90.00
#
_symmetry.space_group_name_H-M   'P 1'
#
loop_
_entity.id
_entity.type
_entity.pdbx_description
1 polymer ?
#
loop_
_entity_poly.entity_id
_entity_poly.type
_entity_poly.pdbx_seq_one_letter_code
_entity_poly.pdbx_strand_id
1 'polypeptide(L)'
;KKPRHTGTRLLFDHLLKEEGIASSAVQGYEREEYTHMAVAVAVASGSADVGLGIQAAASALGLDFLPVGEERYDLCIPADLWDEKEVSLVREILDGSDFQQVAGQLQGYDFRDCGKIMGET
;
A
#
# COMPACT_ATOMS: atom_id res chain seq x y z
N LYS A 1 -9.38 6.25 8.82
CA LYS A 1 -9.27 5.42 7.59
C LYS A 1 -9.43 6.30 6.36
N LYS A 2 -9.17 5.81 5.15
CA LYS A 2 -9.29 6.60 3.91
C LYS A 2 -10.74 6.71 3.38
N PRO A 3 -11.04 7.64 2.42
CA PRO A 3 -12.38 7.81 1.86
C PRO A 3 -12.94 6.57 1.13
N ARG A 4 -14.27 6.54 0.94
CA ARG A 4 -15.06 5.45 0.33
C ARG A 4 -14.54 4.84 -0.98
N HIS A 5 -13.71 5.56 -1.73
CA HIS A 5 -13.19 5.13 -3.03
C HIS A 5 -11.74 4.64 -3.01
N THR A 6 -11.16 4.47 -1.83
CA THR A 6 -9.79 3.94 -1.70
C THR A 6 -9.77 2.42 -1.54
N GLY A 7 -8.73 1.77 -2.06
CA GLY A 7 -8.55 0.32 -1.95
C GLY A 7 -8.60 -0.16 -0.49
N THR A 8 -8.05 0.63 0.43
CA THR A 8 -8.06 0.32 1.88
C THR A 8 -9.47 0.29 2.48
N ARG A 9 -10.42 1.09 1.96
CA ARG A 9 -11.81 1.09 2.42
C ARG A 9 -12.59 -0.08 1.83
N LEU A 10 -12.39 -0.38 0.55
CA LEU A 10 -13.02 -1.54 -0.09
C LEU A 10 -12.59 -2.84 0.59
N LEU A 11 -11.30 -2.99 0.89
CA LEU A 11 -10.77 -4.14 1.63
C LEU A 11 -11.41 -4.24 3.02
N PHE A 12 -11.50 -3.13 3.76
CA PHE A 12 -12.09 -3.16 5.10
C PHE A 12 -13.57 -3.55 5.08
N ASP A 13 -14.35 -2.97 4.18
CA ASP A 13 -15.77 -3.28 4.08
C ASP A 13 -15.99 -4.74 3.61
N HIS A 14 -15.08 -5.27 2.79
CA HIS A 14 -15.06 -6.69 2.43
C HIS A 14 -14.77 -7.59 3.64
N LEU A 15 -13.71 -7.32 4.40
CA LEU A 15 -13.35 -8.09 5.60
C LEU A 15 -14.45 -8.06 6.66
N LEU A 16 -15.09 -6.90 6.89
CA LEU A 16 -16.24 -6.79 7.78
C LEU A 16 -17.39 -7.70 7.34
N LYS A 17 -17.64 -7.76 6.04
CA LYS A 17 -18.70 -8.59 5.47
C LYS A 17 -18.37 -10.08 5.59
N GLU A 18 -17.12 -10.49 5.39
CA GLU A 18 -16.69 -11.88 5.58
C GLU A 18 -16.87 -12.35 7.02
N GLU A 19 -16.57 -11.47 7.98
CA GLU A 19 -16.75 -11.73 9.42
C GLU A 19 -18.19 -11.51 9.92
N GLY A 20 -19.13 -11.12 9.04
CA GLY A 20 -20.52 -10.86 9.42
C GLY A 20 -20.70 -9.65 10.36
N ILE A 21 -19.73 -8.74 10.41
CA ILE A 21 -19.75 -7.55 11.27
C ILE A 21 -20.42 -6.40 10.51
N ALA A 22 -21.51 -5.88 11.07
CA ALA A 22 -22.14 -4.68 10.51
C ALA A 22 -21.21 -3.46 10.67
N SER A 23 -21.05 -2.67 9.61
CA SER A 23 -20.26 -1.43 9.65
C SER A 23 -20.70 -0.45 10.74
N SER A 24 -22.00 -0.43 11.06
CA SER A 24 -22.57 0.36 12.14
C SER A 24 -22.08 -0.04 13.54
N ALA A 25 -21.56 -1.26 13.69
CA ALA A 25 -20.95 -1.72 14.94
C ALA A 25 -19.51 -1.20 15.12
N VAL A 26 -18.90 -0.62 14.08
CA VAL A 26 -17.55 -0.06 14.13
C VAL A 26 -17.62 1.41 14.57
N GLN A 27 -17.14 1.70 15.78
CA GLN A 27 -17.04 3.06 16.28
C GLN A 27 -16.12 3.91 15.38
N GLY A 28 -16.58 5.09 14.98
CA GLY A 28 -15.82 5.95 14.07
C GLY A 28 -15.81 5.47 12.62
N TYR A 29 -16.73 4.59 12.21
CA TYR A 29 -16.83 4.11 10.83
C TYR A 29 -17.02 5.23 9.79
N GLU A 30 -17.60 6.37 10.12
CA GLU A 30 -17.70 7.50 9.18
C GLU A 30 -16.51 8.48 9.28
N ARG A 31 -15.53 8.22 10.17
CA ARG A 31 -14.34 9.06 10.29
C ARG A 31 -13.31 8.71 9.22
N GLU A 32 -13.12 9.66 8.31
CA GLU A 32 -12.23 9.52 7.16
C GLU A 32 -11.10 10.56 7.22
N GLU A 33 -9.93 10.15 6.74
CA GLU A 33 -8.70 10.93 6.63
C GLU A 33 -8.16 10.78 5.21
N TYR A 34 -7.64 11.85 4.62
CA TYR A 34 -7.33 11.87 3.20
C TYR A 34 -5.99 11.22 2.83
N THR A 35 -5.07 11.07 3.79
CA THR A 35 -3.73 10.50 3.56
C THR A 35 -3.41 9.41 4.57
N HIS A 36 -2.53 8.46 4.22
CA HIS A 36 -2.10 7.44 5.18
C HIS A 36 -1.35 8.08 6.35
N MET A 37 -0.61 9.16 6.06
CA MET A 37 0.05 9.97 7.09
C MET A 37 -0.97 10.63 8.03
N ALA A 38 -2.07 11.18 7.53
CA ALA A 38 -3.10 11.79 8.39
C ALA A 38 -3.75 10.77 9.33
N VAL A 39 -3.98 9.54 8.87
CA VAL A 39 -4.42 8.44 9.75
C VAL A 39 -3.39 8.15 10.83
N ALA A 40 -2.11 8.02 10.45
CA ALA A 40 -1.05 7.74 11.40
C ALA A 40 -0.90 8.87 12.44
N VAL A 41 -0.97 10.14 12.03
CA VAL A 41 -0.96 11.30 12.93
C VAL A 41 -2.14 11.26 13.89
N ALA A 42 -3.34 10.92 13.42
CA ALA A 42 -4.52 10.83 14.28
C ALA A 42 -4.37 9.77 15.39
N VAL A 43 -3.69 8.66 15.10
CA VAL A 43 -3.37 7.62 16.11
C VAL A 43 -2.26 8.11 17.04
N ALA A 44 -1.16 8.64 16.48
CA ALA A 44 -0.02 9.14 17.26
C ALA A 44 -0.41 10.27 18.22
N SER A 45 -1.38 11.11 17.86
CA SER A 45 -1.89 12.19 18.70
C SER A 45 -2.90 11.75 19.76
N GLY A 46 -3.27 10.46 19.79
CA GLY A 46 -4.35 9.94 20.64
C GLY A 46 -5.75 10.41 20.22
N SER A 47 -5.89 11.01 19.04
CA SER A 47 -7.20 11.39 18.52
C SER A 47 -7.99 10.16 18.04
N ALA A 48 -7.34 9.03 17.76
CA ALA A 48 -7.93 7.74 17.45
C ALA A 48 -7.12 6.63 18.11
N ASP A 49 -7.77 5.52 18.50
CA ASP A 49 -7.06 4.36 19.07
C ASP A 49 -6.39 3.51 17.98
N VAL A 50 -7.07 3.38 16.82
CA VAL A 50 -6.60 2.58 15.68
C VAL A 50 -7.00 3.23 14.36
N GLY A 51 -6.29 2.90 13.28
CA GLY A 51 -6.59 3.40 11.95
C GLY A 51 -6.03 2.52 10.84
N LEU A 52 -6.78 2.42 9.74
CA LEU A 52 -6.32 1.74 8.53
C LEU A 52 -5.41 2.64 7.70
N GLY A 53 -4.18 2.17 7.46
CA GLY A 53 -3.18 2.82 6.64
C GLY A 53 -2.11 1.84 6.16
N ILE A 54 -1.08 2.35 5.51
CA ILE A 54 0.07 1.54 5.07
C ILE A 54 1.14 1.49 6.15
N GLN A 55 1.92 0.41 6.17
CA GLN A 55 3.00 0.20 7.14
C GLN A 55 4.03 1.34 7.10
N ALA A 56 4.39 1.84 5.91
CA ALA A 56 5.35 2.93 5.77
C ALA A 56 4.96 4.19 6.57
N ALA A 57 3.66 4.51 6.66
CA ALA A 57 3.17 5.66 7.42
C ALA A 57 3.22 5.41 8.94
N ALA A 58 2.93 4.19 9.38
CA ALA A 58 3.05 3.79 10.79
C ALA A 58 4.52 3.82 11.24
N SER A 59 5.42 3.22 10.45
CA SER A 59 6.87 3.23 10.67
C SER A 59 7.43 4.65 10.79
N ALA A 60 6.99 5.57 9.93
CA ALA A 60 7.45 6.96 9.94
C ALA A 60 7.13 7.71 11.25
N LEU A 61 6.11 7.27 12.00
CA LEU A 61 5.71 7.85 13.29
C LEU A 61 6.02 6.93 14.48
N GLY A 62 6.73 5.81 14.27
CA GLY A 62 7.07 4.85 15.31
C GLY A 62 5.86 4.14 15.93
N LEU A 63 4.77 3.98 15.17
CA LEU A 63 3.57 3.28 15.60
C LEU A 63 3.66 1.78 15.35
N ASP A 64 3.01 1.00 16.21
CA ASP A 64 2.78 -0.42 15.97
C ASP A 64 1.92 -0.61 14.71
N PHE A 65 2.17 -1.69 13.97
CA PHE A 65 1.45 -2.01 12.74
C PHE A 65 1.01 -3.47 12.73
N LEU A 66 -0.29 -3.69 12.51
CA LEU A 66 -0.87 -5.02 12.32
C LEU A 66 -1.24 -5.20 10.84
N PRO A 67 -0.61 -6.14 10.10
CA PRO A 67 -0.92 -6.35 8.69
C PRO A 67 -2.29 -7.02 8.53
N VAL A 68 -3.12 -6.46 7.63
CA VAL A 68 -4.44 -7.00 7.26
C VAL A 68 -4.52 -7.45 5.81
N GLY A 69 -3.50 -7.14 5.01
CA GLY A 69 -3.41 -7.49 3.59
C GLY A 69 -2.21 -6.81 2.92
N GLU A 70 -1.87 -7.30 1.73
CA GLU A 70 -0.84 -6.72 0.86
C GLU A 70 -1.53 -6.04 -0.34
N GLU A 71 -1.01 -4.89 -0.78
CA GLU A 71 -1.45 -4.22 -2.01
C GLU A 71 -0.30 -4.25 -3.02
N ARG A 72 -0.49 -4.96 -4.13
CA ARG A 72 0.53 -5.11 -5.17
C ARG A 72 0.41 -3.99 -6.21
N TYR A 73 1.55 -3.43 -6.60
CA TYR A 73 1.67 -2.46 -7.68
C TYR A 73 2.50 -3.05 -8.81
N ASP A 74 1.98 -2.99 -10.03
CA ASP A 74 2.66 -3.44 -11.25
C ASP A 74 2.96 -2.21 -12.14
N LEU A 75 4.12 -2.20 -12.80
CA LEU A 75 4.47 -1.19 -13.81
C LEU A 75 3.95 -1.64 -15.18
N CYS A 76 2.90 -1.00 -15.68
CA CYS A 76 2.35 -1.29 -17.01
C CYS A 76 3.10 -0.52 -18.09
N ILE A 77 3.61 -1.25 -19.09
CA ILE A 77 4.33 -0.70 -20.24
C ILE A 77 3.55 -1.05 -21.52
N PRO A 78 3.17 -0.06 -22.35
CA PRO A 78 2.60 -0.33 -23.68
C PRO A 78 3.55 -1.17 -24.53
N ALA A 79 3.03 -2.19 -25.20
CA ALA A 79 3.84 -3.16 -25.94
C ALA A 79 4.69 -2.52 -27.06
N ASP A 80 4.19 -1.46 -27.68
CA ASP A 80 4.89 -0.68 -28.71
C ASP A 80 6.09 0.10 -28.18
N LEU A 81 6.17 0.31 -26.85
CA LEU A 81 7.30 0.97 -26.18
C LEU A 81 8.31 -0.02 -25.58
N TRP A 82 8.05 -1.34 -25.66
CA TRP A 82 8.84 -2.34 -24.94
C TRP A 82 10.33 -2.33 -25.31
N ASP A 83 10.62 -2.17 -26.59
CA ASP A 83 11.97 -2.17 -27.14
C ASP A 83 12.63 -0.78 -27.15
N GLU A 84 11.92 0.26 -26.68
CA GLU A 84 12.49 1.59 -26.55
C GLU A 84 13.64 1.58 -25.54
N LYS A 85 14.67 2.39 -25.83
CA LYS A 85 15.90 2.40 -25.05
C LYS A 85 15.64 2.80 -23.60
N GLU A 86 14.77 3.78 -23.38
CA GLU A 86 14.40 4.29 -22.07
C GLU A 86 13.67 3.22 -21.25
N VAL A 87 12.79 2.45 -21.87
CA VAL A 87 12.07 1.35 -21.22
C VAL A 87 13.03 0.22 -20.85
N SER A 88 13.95 -0.11 -21.74
CA SER A 88 14.98 -1.12 -21.47
C SER A 88 15.87 -0.71 -20.30
N LEU A 89 16.29 0.55 -20.21
CA LEU A 89 17.04 1.07 -19.06
C LEU A 89 16.26 0.96 -17.75
N VAL A 90 14.97 1.30 -17.74
CA VAL A 90 14.13 1.15 -16.54
C VAL A 90 14.05 -0.31 -16.10
N ARG A 91 13.86 -1.25 -17.04
CA ARG A 91 13.82 -2.69 -16.73
C ARG A 91 15.14 -3.18 -16.15
N GLU A 92 16.27 -2.78 -16.73
CA GLU A 92 17.61 -3.10 -16.21
C GLU A 92 17.82 -2.57 -14.79
N ILE A 93 17.34 -1.35 -14.49
CA ILE A 93 17.43 -0.78 -13.13
C ILE A 93 16.59 -1.60 -12.13
N LEU A 94 15.36 -1.97 -12.49
CA LEU A 94 14.47 -2.73 -11.61
C LEU A 94 14.99 -4.15 -11.33
N ASP A 95 15.71 -4.75 -12.28
CA ASP A 95 16.36 -6.06 -12.12
C ASP A 95 17.75 -5.96 -11.43
N GLY A 96 18.31 -4.75 -11.34
CA GLY A 96 19.63 -4.51 -10.78
C GLY A 96 19.71 -4.71 -9.26
N SER A 97 20.75 -5.43 -8.81
CA SER A 97 20.98 -5.71 -7.37
C SER A 97 21.12 -4.46 -6.53
N ASP A 98 21.76 -3.41 -7.07
CA ASP A 98 21.97 -2.15 -6.36
C ASP A 98 20.64 -1.46 -6.04
N PHE A 99 19.71 -1.47 -7.01
CA PHE A 99 18.37 -0.93 -6.80
C PHE A 99 17.62 -1.76 -5.77
N GLN A 100 17.62 -3.09 -5.90
CA GLN A 100 16.92 -3.97 -4.97
C GLN A 100 17.46 -3.84 -3.54
N GLN A 101 18.76 -3.65 -3.36
CA GLN A 101 19.37 -3.43 -2.05
C GLN A 101 18.93 -2.11 -1.42
N VAL A 102 18.84 -1.03 -2.19
CA VAL A 102 18.39 0.28 -1.68
C VAL A 102 16.89 0.25 -1.43
N ALA A 103 16.10 -0.27 -2.37
CA ALA A 103 14.66 -0.39 -2.26
C ALA A 103 14.25 -1.26 -1.08
N GLY A 104 14.93 -2.38 -0.84
CA GLY A 104 14.68 -3.29 0.29
C GLY A 104 14.89 -2.67 1.68
N GLN A 105 15.48 -1.46 1.78
CA GLN A 105 15.58 -0.72 3.04
C GLN A 105 14.32 0.08 3.36
N LEU A 106 13.40 0.24 2.40
CA LEU A 106 12.14 0.95 2.60
C LEU A 106 11.18 0.10 3.43
N GLN A 107 11.00 0.46 4.69
CA GLN A 107 10.04 -0.22 5.56
C GLN A 107 8.61 -0.09 5.04
N GLY A 108 7.89 -1.21 5.08
CA GLY A 108 6.51 -1.28 4.63
C GLY A 108 6.32 -1.49 3.13
N TYR A 109 7.40 -1.79 2.41
CA TYR A 109 7.38 -2.22 1.01
C TYR A 109 8.03 -3.58 0.87
N ASP A 110 7.52 -4.38 -0.07
CA ASP A 110 8.09 -5.66 -0.45
C ASP A 110 8.44 -5.65 -1.94
N PHE A 111 9.69 -6.00 -2.24
CA PHE A 111 10.26 -5.99 -3.60
C PHE A 111 10.50 -7.40 -4.15
N ARG A 112 9.92 -8.44 -3.56
CA ARG A 112 10.11 -9.86 -3.93
C ARG A 112 9.87 -10.18 -5.41
N ASP A 113 9.06 -9.38 -6.09
CA ASP A 113 8.69 -9.52 -7.50
C ASP A 113 9.20 -8.38 -8.40
N CYS A 114 10.04 -7.49 -7.87
CA CYS A 114 10.62 -6.39 -8.65
C CYS A 114 11.43 -6.94 -9.83
N GLY A 115 11.29 -6.31 -11.00
CA GLY A 115 11.96 -6.73 -12.24
C GLY A 115 11.28 -7.90 -12.98
N LYS A 116 10.30 -8.58 -12.37
CA LYS A 116 9.59 -9.70 -13.02
C LYS A 116 8.50 -9.21 -13.97
N ILE A 117 8.33 -9.93 -15.07
CA ILE A 117 7.20 -9.76 -15.98
C ILE A 117 6.01 -10.53 -15.42
N MET A 118 4.98 -9.81 -14.98
CA MET A 118 3.79 -10.41 -14.36
C MET A 118 2.72 -10.85 -15.37
N GLY A 119 2.82 -10.37 -16.62
CA GLY A 119 1.94 -10.73 -17.72
C GLY A 119 2.32 -9.98 -19.01
N GLU A 120 1.97 -10.57 -20.14
CA GLU A 120 2.12 -10.01 -21.48
C GLU A 120 0.82 -10.27 -22.27
N THR A 121 0.43 -9.35 -23.14
CA THR A 121 -0.82 -9.39 -23.93
C THR A 121 -0.54 -9.11 -25.39
#